data_AF-A0A976Q395-F1
#
_entry.id   AF-A0A976Q395-F1
#
_cell.length_a   1.000
_cell.length_b   1.000
_cell.length_c   1.000
_cell.angle_alpha   90.00
_cell.angle_beta   90.00
_cell.angle_gamma   90.00
#
_symmetry.space_group_name_H-M   'P 1'
#
loop_
_entity.id
_entity.type
_entity.pdbx_description
1 polymer ?
#
loop_
_entity_poly.entity_id
_entity_poly.type
_entity_poly.pdbx_seq_one_letter_code
_entity_poly.pdbx_strand_id
1 'polypeptide(L)'
;MAKLRNKRVIFVGLALSGALVWVVGGQTEDDSRREAAHLANRVWVERMPKSRLDVVGHFVALEVSRGRFGSVGRASHWRAFAEGFRWAEHDGEMVFYFPQQDRRANVPVHTWACEGEVPAPFELCLQFGTGARSQVFYSRRRWKVRPHAESFVVEDGAKLPVPVESLVGLGVGAAGADGADHELRGETVDWLPGEPLPVAD
;
A
#
# COMPACT_ATOMS: atom_id res chain seq x y z
N MET A 1 -29.55 -43.75 70.35
CA MET A 1 -30.28 -42.76 69.52
C MET A 1 -29.79 -41.36 69.88
N ALA A 2 -29.08 -40.68 68.97
CA ALA A 2 -28.91 -39.23 69.03
C ALA A 2 -28.60 -38.67 67.63
N LYS A 3 -29.40 -37.67 67.26
CA LYS A 3 -29.54 -37.01 65.95
C LYS A 3 -28.28 -36.22 65.56
N LEU A 4 -27.76 -36.44 64.34
CA LEU A 4 -26.83 -35.53 63.68
C LEU A 4 -27.57 -34.24 63.26
N ARG A 5 -27.03 -33.07 63.62
CA ARG A 5 -27.49 -31.77 63.11
C ARG A 5 -26.30 -30.94 62.65
N ASN A 6 -26.18 -30.85 61.31
CA ASN A 6 -25.23 -30.03 60.57
C ASN A 6 -25.31 -28.54 60.95
N LYS A 7 -24.16 -27.85 60.92
CA LYS A 7 -24.09 -26.41 60.68
C LYS A 7 -22.91 -26.08 59.77
N ARG A 8 -23.26 -25.46 58.64
CA ARG A 8 -22.39 -24.94 57.59
C ARG A 8 -21.58 -23.75 58.11
N VAL A 9 -20.32 -23.63 57.72
CA VAL A 9 -19.55 -22.38 57.80
C VAL A 9 -18.95 -22.09 56.44
N ILE A 10 -19.06 -20.82 56.07
CA ILE A 10 -18.89 -20.18 54.77
C ILE A 10 -17.39 -19.95 54.50
N PHE A 11 -16.91 -20.34 53.31
CA PHE A 11 -15.60 -19.93 52.80
C PHE A 11 -15.74 -18.55 52.14
N VAL A 12 -15.08 -17.54 52.72
CA VAL A 12 -14.91 -16.22 52.10
C VAL A 12 -13.71 -16.30 51.17
N GLY A 13 -13.96 -16.14 49.87
CA GLY A 13 -12.93 -16.06 48.84
C GLY A 13 -12.29 -14.69 48.81
N LEU A 14 -10.95 -14.67 48.79
CA LEU A 14 -10.15 -13.51 48.41
C LEU A 14 -9.29 -13.93 47.22
N ALA A 15 -9.78 -13.67 46.01
CA ALA A 15 -9.02 -13.86 44.77
C ALA A 15 -8.58 -12.49 44.25
N LEU A 16 -7.31 -12.16 44.52
CA LEU A 16 -6.56 -11.09 43.87
C LEU A 16 -6.17 -11.57 42.46
N SER A 17 -7.05 -11.37 41.49
CA SER A 17 -6.69 -11.48 40.07
C SER A 17 -6.20 -10.12 39.59
N GLY A 18 -4.88 -9.96 39.56
CA GLY A 18 -4.20 -8.84 38.93
C GLY A 18 -4.59 -8.76 37.45
N ALA A 19 -5.02 -7.57 37.03
CA ALA A 19 -5.20 -7.22 35.64
C ALA A 19 -3.84 -7.22 34.94
N LEU A 20 -3.52 -8.31 34.23
CA LEU A 20 -2.55 -8.23 33.14
C LEU A 20 -3.22 -7.44 32.01
N VAL A 21 -2.93 -6.14 31.98
CA VAL A 21 -3.19 -5.28 30.83
C VAL A 21 -2.28 -5.79 29.71
N TRP A 22 -2.83 -6.55 28.78
CA TRP A 22 -2.20 -6.79 27.50
C TRP A 22 -2.15 -5.44 26.77
N VAL A 23 -0.94 -4.91 26.61
CA VAL A 23 -0.65 -3.86 25.64
C VAL A 23 -0.76 -4.51 24.26
N VAL A 24 -1.99 -4.64 23.78
CA VAL A 24 -2.26 -4.75 22.36
C VAL A 24 -2.02 -3.35 21.81
N GLY A 25 -0.94 -3.18 21.04
CA GLY A 25 -0.71 -2.00 20.22
C GLY A 25 -1.83 -1.89 19.20
N GLY A 26 -2.96 -1.33 19.62
CA GLY A 26 -4.05 -0.96 18.73
C GLY A 26 -3.58 0.20 17.88
N GLN A 27 -3.08 -0.10 16.67
CA GLN A 27 -3.10 0.88 15.61
C GLN A 27 -4.58 1.26 15.42
N THR A 28 -4.93 2.47 15.81
CA THR A 28 -6.29 2.97 15.65
C THR A 28 -6.55 3.23 14.17
N GLU A 29 -7.76 3.00 13.67
CA GLU A 29 -8.13 3.32 12.28
C GLU A 29 -7.85 4.80 11.90
N ASP A 30 -7.78 5.69 12.90
CA ASP A 30 -7.43 7.11 12.73
C ASP A 30 -5.94 7.31 12.38
N ASP A 31 -5.04 6.48 12.92
CA ASP A 31 -3.61 6.51 12.57
C ASP A 31 -3.36 5.94 11.17
N SER A 32 -4.04 4.86 10.79
CA SER A 32 -3.97 4.31 9.43
C SER A 32 -4.51 5.27 8.37
N ARG A 33 -5.58 6.05 8.69
CA ARG A 33 -6.05 7.15 7.83
C ARG A 33 -5.06 8.30 7.73
N ARG A 34 -4.33 8.64 8.81
CA ARG A 34 -3.26 9.63 8.78
C ARG A 34 -2.04 9.16 7.98
N GLU A 35 -1.72 7.87 8.02
CA GLU A 35 -0.70 7.27 7.16
C GLU A 35 -1.08 7.35 5.67
N ALA A 36 -2.29 6.94 5.29
CA ALA A 36 -2.76 7.06 3.90
C ALA A 36 -2.72 8.51 3.38
N ALA A 37 -2.99 9.50 4.25
CA ALA A 37 -2.88 10.92 3.92
C ALA A 37 -1.45 11.38 3.55
N HIS A 38 -0.42 10.56 3.77
CA HIS A 38 0.95 10.84 3.34
C HIS A 38 1.30 10.33 1.95
N LEU A 39 0.53 9.38 1.40
CA LEU A 39 0.75 8.78 0.10
C LEU A 39 0.57 9.77 -1.05
N ALA A 40 -0.60 10.40 -1.09
CA ALA A 40 -0.99 11.27 -2.19
C ALA A 40 -0.28 12.64 -2.13
N ASN A 41 -0.24 13.31 -3.28
CA ASN A 41 0.30 14.65 -3.45
C ASN A 41 1.77 14.76 -2.98
N ARG A 42 2.56 13.74 -3.31
CA ARG A 42 3.96 13.63 -2.92
C ARG A 42 4.78 12.91 -3.99
N VAL A 43 6.05 13.30 -4.10
CA VAL A 43 7.03 12.60 -4.94
C VAL A 43 7.70 11.49 -4.14
N TRP A 44 7.69 10.28 -4.68
CA TRP A 44 8.33 9.10 -4.12
C TRP A 44 9.41 8.60 -5.08
N VAL A 45 10.57 8.19 -4.56
CA VAL A 45 11.69 7.68 -5.36
C VAL A 45 12.28 6.42 -4.74
N GLU A 46 12.74 5.50 -5.58
CA GLU A 46 13.35 4.24 -5.14
C GLU A 46 14.66 4.47 -4.37
N ARG A 47 15.44 5.51 -4.73
CA ARG A 47 16.70 5.87 -4.08
C ARG A 47 17.14 7.26 -4.53
N MET A 48 18.12 7.84 -3.84
CA MET A 48 18.80 9.03 -4.37
C MET A 48 19.72 8.66 -5.55
N PRO A 49 19.63 9.34 -6.70
CA PRO A 49 20.62 9.21 -7.76
C PRO A 49 22.00 9.68 -7.25
N LYS A 50 23.04 8.92 -7.58
CA LYS A 50 24.45 9.23 -7.24
C LYS A 50 25.15 9.98 -8.38
N SER A 51 24.63 9.88 -9.60
CA SER A 51 25.13 10.55 -10.80
C SER A 51 23.98 11.07 -11.67
N ARG A 52 24.30 11.88 -12.69
CA ARG A 52 23.28 12.35 -13.67
C ARG A 52 22.76 11.23 -14.58
N LEU A 53 23.51 10.14 -14.71
CA LEU A 53 23.15 9.00 -15.55
C LEU A 53 22.31 7.97 -14.78
N ASP A 54 22.27 8.06 -13.45
CA ASP A 54 21.52 7.14 -12.61
C ASP A 54 20.04 7.19 -12.95
N VAL A 55 19.52 6.05 -13.42
CA VAL A 55 18.09 5.84 -13.58
C VAL A 55 17.54 5.34 -12.24
N VAL A 56 16.53 6.04 -11.73
CA VAL A 56 15.83 5.72 -10.46
C VAL A 56 14.34 5.58 -10.70
N GLY A 57 13.70 4.63 -10.01
CA GLY A 57 12.25 4.54 -9.97
C GLY A 57 11.62 5.78 -9.32
N HIS A 58 10.51 6.25 -9.85
CA HIS A 58 9.69 7.31 -9.27
C HIS A 58 8.22 6.93 -9.29
N PHE A 59 7.50 7.43 -8.28
CA PHE A 59 6.07 7.27 -8.14
C PHE A 59 5.47 8.57 -7.63
N VAL A 60 4.36 8.99 -8.24
CA VAL A 60 3.58 10.15 -7.80
C VAL A 60 2.11 9.81 -7.95
N ALA A 61 1.38 9.80 -6.84
CA ALA A 61 -0.08 9.80 -6.85
C ALA A 61 -0.56 11.21 -6.50
N LEU A 62 -1.43 11.78 -7.33
CA LEU A 62 -2.01 13.10 -7.15
C LEU A 62 -3.51 12.97 -6.90
N GLU A 63 -3.99 13.76 -5.94
CA GLU A 63 -5.40 13.97 -5.67
C GLU A 63 -5.71 15.45 -5.87
N VAL A 64 -6.57 15.72 -6.85
CA VAL A 64 -7.04 17.06 -7.21
C VAL A 64 -8.57 17.10 -7.17
N SER A 65 -9.15 18.30 -7.19
CA SER A 65 -10.62 18.48 -7.14
C SER A 65 -11.39 17.72 -8.23
N ARG A 66 -10.75 17.46 -9.38
CA ARG A 66 -11.34 16.77 -10.54
C ARG A 66 -11.04 15.27 -10.61
N GLY A 67 -10.29 14.71 -9.65
CA GLY A 67 -10.05 13.27 -9.59
C GLY A 67 -8.67 12.88 -9.07
N ARG A 68 -8.38 11.59 -9.21
CA ARG A 68 -7.17 10.92 -8.72
C ARG A 68 -6.40 10.31 -9.89
N PHE A 69 -5.20 10.81 -10.13
CA PHE A 69 -4.32 10.35 -11.19
C PHE A 69 -2.87 10.34 -10.69
N GLY A 70 -1.98 9.70 -11.42
CA GLY A 70 -0.58 9.61 -11.03
C GLY A 70 0.31 9.16 -12.17
N SER A 71 1.58 9.01 -11.85
CA SER A 71 2.61 8.53 -12.75
C SER A 71 3.59 7.64 -12.00
N VAL A 72 3.95 6.53 -12.60
CA VAL A 72 5.01 5.64 -12.13
C VAL A 72 5.99 5.42 -13.28
N GLY A 73 7.27 5.27 -12.96
CA GLY A 73 8.25 4.99 -13.99
C GLY A 73 9.67 5.11 -13.50
N ARG A 74 10.59 5.34 -14.44
CA ARG A 74 12.02 5.42 -14.18
C ARG A 74 12.61 6.62 -14.90
N ALA A 75 13.44 7.40 -14.21
CA ALA A 75 14.05 8.59 -14.79
C ALA A 75 15.49 8.79 -14.33
N SER A 76 16.29 9.41 -15.19
CA SER A 76 17.59 10.02 -14.90
C SER A 76 17.52 11.52 -15.22
N HIS A 77 18.66 12.22 -15.20
CA HIS A 77 18.71 13.62 -15.62
C HIS A 77 18.36 13.81 -17.10
N TRP A 78 18.62 12.81 -17.94
CA TRP A 78 18.56 12.93 -19.41
C TRP A 78 17.42 12.14 -20.05
N ARG A 79 16.86 11.15 -19.33
CA ARG A 79 15.86 10.24 -19.88
C ARG A 79 14.78 9.94 -18.85
N ALA A 80 13.53 9.94 -19.28
CA ALA A 80 12.41 9.55 -18.45
C ALA A 80 11.50 8.57 -19.20
N PHE A 81 11.04 7.55 -18.51
CA PHE A 81 9.93 6.70 -18.89
C PHE A 81 8.91 6.78 -17.79
N ALA A 82 7.66 7.01 -18.15
CA ALA A 82 6.58 7.19 -17.22
C ALA A 82 5.30 6.61 -17.82
N GLU A 83 4.51 5.96 -16.97
CA GLU A 83 3.18 5.52 -17.30
C GLU A 83 2.18 6.22 -16.38
N GLY A 84 1.21 6.89 -17.01
CA GLY A 84 0.12 7.56 -16.32
C GLY A 84 -0.94 6.56 -15.88
N PHE A 85 -1.47 6.74 -14.67
CA PHE A 85 -2.56 5.92 -14.15
C PHE A 85 -3.63 6.75 -13.46
N ARG A 86 -4.84 6.21 -13.38
CA ARG A 86 -5.87 6.63 -12.41
C ARG A 86 -5.75 5.74 -11.17
N TRP A 87 -6.13 6.26 -10.01
CA TRP A 87 -6.07 5.46 -8.78
C TRP A 87 -7.25 5.71 -7.85
N ALA A 88 -7.53 4.72 -7.00
CA ALA A 88 -8.45 4.81 -5.88
C ALA A 88 -7.85 4.04 -4.69
N GLU A 89 -8.33 4.35 -3.49
CA GLU A 89 -8.01 3.59 -2.28
C GLU A 89 -9.22 2.77 -1.88
N HIS A 90 -9.00 1.53 -1.48
CA HIS A 90 -10.03 0.63 -0.98
C HIS A 90 -9.41 -0.36 0.00
N ASP A 91 -9.90 -0.39 1.24
CA ASP A 91 -9.54 -1.39 2.26
C ASP A 91 -8.02 -1.61 2.47
N GLY A 92 -7.24 -0.52 2.47
CA GLY A 92 -5.77 -0.57 2.65
C GLY A 92 -4.99 -0.94 1.38
N GLU A 93 -5.68 -1.11 0.26
CA GLU A 93 -5.09 -1.29 -1.07
C GLU A 93 -5.26 -0.05 -1.94
N MET A 94 -4.33 0.14 -2.86
CA MET A 94 -4.52 1.04 -3.98
C MET A 94 -4.91 0.26 -5.24
N VAL A 95 -5.99 0.72 -5.86
CA VAL A 95 -6.48 0.24 -7.14
C VAL A 95 -5.96 1.17 -8.23
N PHE A 96 -5.04 0.70 -9.05
CA PHE A 96 -4.51 1.39 -10.21
C PHE A 96 -5.27 1.01 -11.48
N TYR A 97 -5.48 1.99 -12.36
CA TYR A 97 -5.94 1.78 -13.72
C TYR A 97 -5.00 2.48 -14.70
N PHE A 98 -4.41 1.72 -15.60
CA PHE A 98 -3.43 2.17 -16.60
C PHE A 98 -4.12 2.25 -17.97
N PRO A 99 -4.54 3.45 -18.43
CA PRO A 99 -5.37 3.58 -19.62
C PRO A 99 -4.68 3.14 -20.91
N GLN A 100 -3.36 3.33 -21.01
CA GLN A 100 -2.59 3.00 -22.20
C GLN A 100 -2.58 1.48 -22.50
N GLN A 101 -2.66 0.66 -21.46
CA GLN A 101 -2.65 -0.80 -21.56
C GLN A 101 -4.04 -1.40 -21.31
N ASP A 102 -5.01 -0.58 -20.91
CA ASP A 102 -6.31 -1.00 -20.39
C ASP A 102 -6.21 -2.04 -19.25
N ARG A 103 -5.27 -1.82 -18.32
CA ARG A 103 -4.98 -2.76 -17.21
C ARG A 103 -5.33 -2.19 -15.84
N ARG A 104 -5.69 -3.09 -14.93
CA ARG A 104 -5.91 -2.78 -13.51
C ARG A 104 -4.96 -3.56 -12.61
N ALA A 105 -4.61 -2.98 -11.48
CA ALA A 105 -3.81 -3.64 -10.45
C ALA A 105 -4.29 -3.20 -9.06
N ASN A 106 -4.50 -4.16 -8.17
CA ASN A 106 -4.75 -3.90 -6.75
C ASN A 106 -3.47 -4.21 -5.99
N VAL A 107 -3.00 -3.27 -5.20
CA VAL A 107 -1.70 -3.36 -4.54
C VAL A 107 -1.86 -2.91 -3.09
N PRO A 108 -1.55 -3.78 -2.11
CA PRO A 108 -1.45 -3.36 -0.72
C PRO A 108 -0.44 -2.23 -0.58
N VAL A 109 -0.80 -1.20 0.19
CA VAL A 109 0.08 -0.07 0.41
C VAL A 109 0.25 0.23 1.88
N HIS A 110 1.50 0.46 2.28
CA HIS A 110 1.83 0.90 3.62
C HIS A 110 2.81 2.07 3.57
N THR A 111 2.57 3.10 4.38
CA THR A 111 3.45 4.27 4.49
C THR A 111 3.80 4.55 5.93
N TRP A 112 5.07 4.72 6.25
CA TRP A 112 5.54 5.00 7.62
C TRP A 112 6.65 6.05 7.64
N ALA A 113 6.97 6.56 8.82
CA ALA A 113 8.17 7.38 9.00
C ALA A 113 9.41 6.47 9.01
N CYS A 114 10.43 6.76 8.20
CA CYS A 114 11.57 5.84 8.08
C CYS A 114 12.50 5.81 9.31
N GLU A 115 12.42 6.77 10.25
CA GLU A 115 13.16 6.82 11.53
C GLU A 115 14.57 6.21 11.59
N GLY A 116 15.46 6.53 10.64
CA GLY A 116 16.85 6.07 10.64
C GLY A 116 17.10 4.72 9.95
N GLU A 117 16.06 4.06 9.44
CA GLU A 117 16.16 2.87 8.58
C GLU A 117 16.89 3.16 7.26
N VAL A 118 16.84 4.41 6.81
CA VAL A 118 17.35 4.85 5.51
C VAL A 118 18.32 6.02 5.66
N PRO A 119 19.32 6.14 4.76
CA PRO A 119 20.18 7.31 4.74
C PRO A 119 19.38 8.61 4.56
N ALA A 120 19.87 9.67 5.19
CA ALA A 120 19.41 11.02 4.88
C ALA A 120 19.48 11.25 3.35
N PRO A 121 18.50 11.95 2.75
CA PRO A 121 17.57 12.87 3.40
C PRO A 121 16.12 12.37 3.48
N PHE A 122 15.88 11.06 3.40
CA PHE A 122 14.54 10.50 3.40
C PHE A 122 13.93 10.47 4.81
N GLU A 123 12.63 10.74 4.87
CA GLU A 123 11.87 10.88 6.12
C GLU A 123 10.59 10.04 6.12
N LEU A 124 10.14 9.60 4.94
CA LEU A 124 8.93 8.84 4.74
C LEU A 124 9.22 7.65 3.82
N CYS A 125 8.66 6.50 4.16
CA CYS A 125 8.81 5.24 3.47
C CYS A 125 7.43 4.82 2.96
N LEU A 126 7.40 4.20 1.78
CA LEU A 126 6.22 3.71 1.10
C LEU A 126 6.53 2.31 0.58
N GLN A 127 5.74 1.32 0.97
CA GLN A 127 5.83 -0.04 0.45
C GLN A 127 4.61 -0.34 -0.41
N PHE A 128 4.86 -0.82 -1.61
CA PHE A 128 3.88 -1.51 -2.45
C PHE A 128 4.02 -3.01 -2.28
N GLY A 129 2.90 -3.71 -2.19
CA GLY A 129 2.85 -5.16 -2.12
C GLY A 129 3.33 -5.73 -0.78
N THR A 130 3.51 -7.04 -0.73
CA THR A 130 3.86 -7.76 0.50
C THR A 130 4.96 -8.80 0.23
N GLY A 131 5.75 -9.10 1.28
CA GLY A 131 6.78 -10.13 1.24
C GLY A 131 7.82 -9.93 0.13
N ALA A 132 8.11 -11.00 -0.61
CA ALA A 132 9.14 -11.03 -1.65
C ALA A 132 8.81 -10.20 -2.90
N ARG A 133 7.55 -9.80 -3.09
CA ARG A 133 7.11 -8.96 -4.22
C ARG A 133 6.92 -7.51 -3.84
N SER A 134 7.46 -7.11 -2.69
CA SER A 134 7.33 -5.73 -2.24
C SER A 134 8.37 -4.80 -2.88
N GLN A 135 7.96 -3.56 -3.14
CA GLN A 135 8.86 -2.51 -3.59
C GLN A 135 8.74 -1.31 -2.66
N VAL A 136 9.88 -0.78 -2.24
CA VAL A 136 9.93 0.36 -1.32
C VAL A 136 10.36 1.61 -2.06
N PHE A 137 9.64 2.70 -1.82
CA PHE A 137 9.95 4.04 -2.25
C PHE A 137 10.12 4.95 -1.03
N TYR A 138 10.83 6.04 -1.24
CA TYR A 138 11.19 6.98 -0.21
C TYR A 138 10.78 8.38 -0.60
N SER A 139 10.47 9.19 0.40
CA SER A 139 10.15 10.59 0.22
C SER A 139 10.68 11.45 1.36
N ARG A 140 10.54 12.76 1.14
CA ARG A 140 10.87 13.81 2.10
C ARG A 140 9.59 14.53 2.47
N ARG A 141 9.49 15.02 3.71
CA ARG A 141 8.32 15.78 4.18
C ARG A 141 8.07 17.01 3.32
N ARG A 142 9.14 17.62 2.80
CA ARG A 142 9.10 18.79 1.90
C ARG A 142 8.78 18.50 0.44
N TRP A 143 8.81 17.24 -0.01
CA TRP A 143 8.49 16.85 -1.40
C TRP A 143 6.97 16.74 -1.63
N LYS A 144 6.22 17.70 -1.10
CA LYS A 144 4.78 17.80 -1.32
C LYS A 144 4.51 18.46 -2.67
N VAL A 145 3.60 17.88 -3.42
CA VAL A 145 3.04 18.48 -4.62
C VAL A 145 1.79 19.26 -4.19
N ARG A 146 1.68 20.51 -4.61
CA ARG A 146 0.48 21.32 -4.42
C ARG A 146 -0.17 21.51 -5.79
N PRO A 147 -1.11 20.64 -6.17
CA PRO A 147 -1.81 20.82 -7.44
C PRO A 147 -2.61 22.12 -7.38
N HIS A 148 -2.36 23.02 -8.33
CA HIS A 148 -3.16 24.22 -8.49
C HIS A 148 -4.47 23.85 -9.20
N ALA A 149 -5.61 24.30 -8.66
CA ALA A 149 -6.95 23.92 -9.12
C ALA A 149 -7.23 24.30 -10.59
N GLU A 150 -6.43 25.18 -11.18
CA GLU A 150 -6.67 25.76 -12.51
C GLU A 150 -5.90 25.06 -13.65
N SER A 151 -4.94 24.18 -13.35
CA SER A 151 -3.96 23.74 -14.37
C SER A 151 -4.14 22.31 -14.91
N PHE A 152 -5.16 21.55 -14.48
CA PHE A 152 -5.41 20.21 -15.01
C PHE A 152 -6.87 20.03 -15.45
N VAL A 153 -7.09 20.15 -16.76
CA VAL A 153 -8.32 19.73 -17.43
C VAL A 153 -8.11 18.28 -17.87
N VAL A 154 -8.55 17.32 -17.06
CA VAL A 154 -8.79 15.95 -17.53
C VAL A 154 -10.25 15.88 -17.92
N GLU A 155 -10.57 16.26 -19.16
CA GLU A 155 -11.87 15.96 -19.75
C GLU A 155 -11.91 14.48 -20.10
N ASP A 156 -12.15 13.63 -19.10
CA ASP A 156 -12.97 12.44 -19.33
C ASP A 156 -13.43 11.84 -18.01
N GLY A 157 -14.70 12.13 -17.69
CA GLY A 157 -15.45 11.71 -16.51
C GLY A 157 -15.79 10.22 -16.50
N ALA A 158 -14.91 9.36 -16.98
CA ALA A 158 -14.98 7.94 -16.68
C ALA A 158 -14.77 7.76 -15.16
N LYS A 159 -15.87 7.84 -14.41
CA LYS A 159 -15.98 7.28 -13.06
C LYS A 159 -15.31 5.92 -13.16
N LEU A 160 -14.24 5.68 -12.39
CA LEU A 160 -13.71 4.33 -12.26
C LEU A 160 -14.94 3.46 -11.92
N PRO A 161 -15.35 2.51 -12.77
CA PRO A 161 -16.41 1.60 -12.39
C PRO A 161 -15.88 0.90 -11.14
N VAL A 162 -16.57 1.13 -10.03
CA VAL A 162 -16.38 0.37 -8.80
C VAL A 162 -17.43 -0.73 -8.85
N PRO A 163 -17.12 -1.94 -9.34
CA PRO A 163 -17.82 -3.12 -8.90
C PRO A 163 -16.99 -3.72 -7.76
N VAL A 164 -17.28 -3.28 -6.53
CA VAL A 164 -16.79 -3.92 -5.30
C VAL A 164 -17.32 -5.37 -5.18
N GLU A 165 -18.33 -5.73 -5.97
CA GLU A 165 -19.00 -7.03 -5.93
C GLU A 165 -18.23 -8.16 -6.65
N SER A 166 -17.15 -7.87 -7.37
CA SER A 166 -16.38 -8.93 -8.08
C SER A 166 -15.27 -9.58 -7.25
N LEU A 167 -14.95 -9.08 -6.04
CA LEU A 167 -13.91 -9.65 -5.17
C LEU A 167 -14.40 -10.75 -4.22
N VAL A 168 -15.72 -10.99 -4.14
CA VAL A 168 -16.30 -12.11 -3.36
C VAL A 168 -16.12 -13.46 -4.08
N GLY A 169 -15.72 -13.46 -5.36
CA GLY A 169 -15.55 -14.67 -6.17
C GLY A 169 -14.12 -15.21 -6.31
N LEU A 170 -13.09 -14.47 -5.90
CA LEU A 170 -11.71 -14.93 -5.94
C LEU A 170 -11.34 -15.54 -4.59
N GLY A 171 -11.71 -16.82 -4.45
CA GLY A 171 -11.50 -17.62 -3.25
C GLY A 171 -10.08 -17.51 -2.71
N VAL A 172 -9.97 -16.97 -1.49
CA VAL A 172 -8.85 -17.25 -0.58
C VAL A 172 -8.99 -18.72 -0.17
N GLY A 173 -8.57 -19.61 -1.05
CA GLY A 173 -8.56 -21.05 -0.83
C GLY A 173 -7.21 -21.49 -0.26
N ALA A 174 -7.22 -21.84 1.02
CA ALA A 174 -6.17 -22.62 1.64
C ALA A 174 -6.00 -23.97 0.91
N ALA A 175 -4.76 -24.48 0.91
CA ALA A 175 -4.30 -25.72 0.31
C ALA A 175 -5.29 -26.90 0.34
N GLY A 176 -5.47 -27.56 -0.81
CA GLY A 176 -6.16 -28.85 -0.92
C GLY A 176 -6.18 -29.38 -2.37
N ALA A 177 -5.31 -30.36 -2.62
CA ALA A 177 -5.25 -31.39 -3.66
C ALA A 177 -6.16 -31.34 -4.92
N ASP A 178 -5.50 -31.68 -6.04
CA ASP A 178 -5.96 -32.37 -7.24
C ASP A 178 -6.81 -31.64 -8.30
N GLY A 179 -6.25 -31.55 -9.51
CA GLY A 179 -6.97 -31.85 -10.74
C GLY A 179 -7.36 -30.68 -11.64
N ALA A 180 -6.55 -30.51 -12.70
CA ALA A 180 -6.93 -30.08 -14.05
C ALA A 180 -7.45 -28.64 -14.28
N ASP A 181 -6.54 -27.84 -14.84
CA ASP A 181 -6.69 -27.14 -16.11
C ASP A 181 -7.72 -26.00 -16.21
N HIS A 182 -7.38 -24.85 -15.62
CA HIS A 182 -7.49 -23.57 -16.31
C HIS A 182 -6.54 -22.55 -15.64
N GLU A 183 -5.35 -22.41 -16.23
CA GLU A 183 -4.33 -21.44 -15.81
C GLU A 183 -4.79 -20.01 -16.17
N LEU A 184 -5.64 -19.42 -15.33
CA LEU A 184 -5.74 -17.97 -15.23
C LEU A 184 -4.50 -17.50 -14.48
N ARG A 185 -3.42 -17.40 -15.24
CA ARG A 185 -2.16 -16.77 -14.87
C ARG A 185 -2.49 -15.37 -14.36
N GLY A 186 -2.50 -15.20 -13.03
CA GLY A 186 -2.46 -13.91 -12.38
C GLY A 186 -1.22 -13.20 -12.91
N GLU A 187 -1.40 -12.40 -13.94
CA GLU A 187 -0.32 -11.75 -14.65
C GLU A 187 0.25 -10.76 -13.65
N THR A 188 1.36 -11.16 -13.02
CA THR A 188 2.25 -10.26 -12.30
C THR A 188 2.36 -9.03 -13.17
N VAL A 189 1.91 -7.88 -12.67
CA VAL A 189 2.38 -6.63 -13.22
C VAL A 189 3.86 -6.65 -12.87
N ASP A 190 4.65 -7.19 -13.79
CA ASP A 190 6.08 -6.96 -13.79
C ASP A 190 6.19 -5.45 -13.85
N TRP A 191 6.54 -4.84 -12.72
CA TRP A 191 6.84 -3.43 -12.60
C TRP A 191 8.15 -3.17 -13.37
N LEU A 192 8.09 -3.41 -14.68
CA LEU A 192 9.12 -3.39 -15.70
C LEU A 192 10.49 -3.93 -15.24
N PRO A 193 10.88 -5.17 -15.58
CA PRO A 193 12.24 -5.37 -16.05
C PRO A 193 12.32 -4.59 -17.35
N GLY A 194 12.73 -3.32 -17.28
CA GLY A 194 13.21 -2.66 -18.47
C GLY A 194 14.34 -3.52 -19.00
N GLU A 195 14.09 -4.27 -20.08
CA GLU A 195 15.18 -4.93 -20.80
C GLU A 195 16.25 -3.86 -21.05
N PRO A 196 17.52 -4.12 -20.69
CA PRO A 196 18.57 -3.20 -21.04
C PRO A 196 18.53 -3.01 -22.55
N LEU A 197 18.40 -1.76 -23.00
CA LEU A 197 18.47 -1.46 -24.43
C LEU A 197 19.78 -2.04 -24.97
N PRO A 198 19.78 -2.61 -26.19
CA PRO A 198 21.00 -3.10 -26.80
C PRO A 198 22.02 -1.97 -26.82
N VAL A 199 23.20 -2.23 -26.26
CA VAL A 199 24.36 -1.36 -26.41
C VAL A 199 24.74 -1.46 -27.88
N ALA A 200 24.65 -0.35 -28.61
CA ALA A 200 25.17 -0.30 -29.97
C ALA A 200 26.71 -0.31 -29.86
N ASP A 201 27.33 -1.36 -30.38
CA ASP A 201 28.78 -1.46 -30.61
C ASP A 201 29.24 -0.51 -31.71
#